data_AF-A0A9W4REP8-F1
#
_entry.id   AF-A0A9W4REP8-F1
#
_cell.length_a   1.000
_cell.length_b   1.000
_cell.length_c   1.000
_cell.angle_alpha   90.00
_cell.angle_beta   90.00
_cell.angle_gamma   90.00
#
_symmetry.space_group_name_H-M   'P 1'
#
loop_
_entity.id
_entity.type
_entity.pdbx_description
1 polymer ?
#
loop_
_entity_poly.entity_id
_entity_poly.type
_entity_poly.pdbx_seq_one_letter_code
_entity_poly.pdbx_strand_id
1 'polypeptide(L)'
;MVDFAQMGTVLGAQAAIAQVVADGEQTIAEKDRALFEHQAALTVEQLHAAGLKAQVLALKAELARLDPANRLLRKTGRHFNDGEAETVLSQVYYKGFDEAGARKRVPNPSALRARAK
;
A
#
# COMPACT_ATOMS: atom_id res chain seq x y z
N MET A 1 -63.67 -6.87 10.25
CA MET A 1 -62.94 -7.44 11.40
C MET A 1 -61.47 -7.27 11.08
N VAL A 2 -60.74 -6.42 11.83
CA VAL A 2 -59.32 -6.19 11.56
C VAL A 2 -58.56 -7.46 11.95
N ASP A 3 -57.76 -8.01 11.05
CA ASP A 3 -56.91 -9.18 11.34
C ASP A 3 -55.67 -8.72 12.12
N PHE A 4 -55.80 -8.74 13.45
CA PHE A 4 -54.76 -8.33 14.38
C PHE A 4 -53.50 -9.23 14.31
N ALA A 5 -53.62 -10.47 13.84
CA ALA A 5 -52.48 -11.36 13.65
C ALA A 5 -51.64 -10.95 12.43
N GLN A 6 -52.31 -10.52 11.36
CA GLN A 6 -51.65 -9.96 10.18
C GLN A 6 -50.95 -8.63 10.52
N MET A 7 -51.56 -7.77 11.33
CA MET A 7 -50.94 -6.53 11.83
C MET A 7 -49.70 -6.79 12.69
N GLY A 8 -49.75 -7.74 13.63
CA GLY A 8 -48.60 -8.10 14.48
C GLY A 8 -47.41 -8.62 13.67
N THR A 9 -47.67 -9.36 12.59
CA THR A 9 -46.63 -9.88 11.68
C THR A 9 -45.96 -8.76 10.89
N VAL A 10 -46.75 -7.80 10.38
CA VAL A 10 -46.22 -6.64 9.63
C VAL A 10 -45.38 -5.73 10.53
N LEU A 11 -45.83 -5.46 11.77
CA LEU A 11 -45.08 -4.67 12.73
C LEU A 11 -43.76 -5.36 13.13
N GLY A 12 -43.78 -6.67 13.34
CA GLY A 12 -42.57 -7.46 13.61
C GLY A 12 -41.57 -7.43 12.45
N ALA A 13 -42.06 -7.55 11.21
CA ALA A 13 -41.22 -7.46 10.02
C ALA A 13 -40.60 -6.05 9.85
N GLN A 14 -41.36 -4.99 10.12
CA GLN A 14 -40.83 -3.61 10.08
C GLN A 14 -39.75 -3.38 11.12
N ALA A 15 -39.93 -3.88 12.34
CA ALA A 15 -38.91 -3.79 13.39
C ALA A 15 -37.64 -4.56 13.04
N ALA A 16 -37.78 -5.77 12.46
CA ALA A 16 -36.62 -6.55 12.00
C ALA A 16 -35.86 -5.86 10.86
N ILE A 17 -36.58 -5.26 9.90
CA ILE A 17 -35.96 -4.49 8.81
C ILE A 17 -35.22 -3.27 9.38
N ALA A 18 -35.85 -2.51 10.29
CA ALA A 18 -35.24 -1.36 10.92
C ALA A 18 -33.95 -1.73 11.67
N GLN A 19 -33.95 -2.87 12.38
CA GLN A 19 -32.76 -3.37 13.07
C GLN A 19 -31.64 -3.72 12.09
N VAL A 20 -31.94 -4.45 11.01
CA VAL A 20 -30.94 -4.82 10.00
C VAL A 20 -30.35 -3.58 9.31
N VAL A 21 -31.18 -2.56 9.06
CA VAL A 21 -30.70 -1.27 8.51
C VAL A 21 -29.76 -0.59 9.51
N ALA A 22 -30.14 -0.49 10.78
CA ALA A 22 -29.30 0.12 11.81
C ALA A 22 -27.95 -0.60 11.99
N ASP A 23 -27.97 -1.94 12.03
CA ASP A 23 -26.74 -2.75 12.13
C ASP A 23 -25.85 -2.57 10.89
N GLY A 24 -26.48 -2.44 9.71
CA GLY A 24 -25.80 -2.15 8.45
C GLY A 24 -25.14 -0.78 8.44
N GLU A 25 -25.85 0.26 8.88
CA GLU A 25 -25.34 1.62 9.01
C GLU A 25 -24.16 1.69 10.00
N GLN A 26 -24.27 1.00 11.13
CA GLN A 26 -23.16 0.91 12.09
C GLN A 26 -21.94 0.22 11.47
N THR A 27 -22.14 -0.90 10.79
CA THR A 27 -21.05 -1.64 10.12
C THR A 27 -20.36 -0.77 9.05
N ILE A 28 -21.14 0.02 8.30
CA ILE A 28 -20.59 0.95 7.31
C ILE A 28 -19.75 2.02 7.99
N ALA A 29 -20.26 2.65 9.05
CA ALA A 29 -19.52 3.66 9.81
C ALA A 29 -18.20 3.14 10.39
N GLU A 30 -18.20 1.91 10.92
CA GLU A 30 -16.98 1.26 11.44
C GLU A 30 -15.96 0.99 10.32
N LYS A 31 -16.41 0.51 9.16
CA LYS A 31 -15.53 0.26 8.01
C LYS A 31 -14.98 1.56 7.42
N ASP A 32 -15.80 2.61 7.33
CA ASP A 32 -15.37 3.91 6.83
C ASP A 32 -14.31 4.52 7.74
N ARG A 33 -14.47 4.38 9.06
CA ARG A 33 -13.45 4.77 10.02
C ARG A 33 -12.15 4.00 9.83
N ALA A 34 -12.21 2.67 9.71
CA ALA A 34 -11.02 1.85 9.48
C ALA A 34 -10.32 2.19 8.17
N LEU A 35 -11.09 2.45 7.10
CA LEU A 35 -10.55 2.90 5.82
C LEU A 35 -9.83 4.24 5.95
N PHE A 36 -10.41 5.19 6.66
CA PHE A 36 -9.79 6.49 6.93
C PHE A 36 -8.47 6.33 7.70
N GLU A 37 -8.46 5.51 8.76
CA GLU A 37 -7.25 5.25 9.56
C GLU A 37 -6.16 4.56 8.73
N HIS A 38 -6.51 3.59 7.88
CA HIS A 38 -5.56 2.94 6.98
C HIS A 38 -5.04 3.87 5.88
N GLN A 39 -5.88 4.76 5.34
CA GLN A 39 -5.46 5.76 4.37
C GLN A 39 -4.46 6.74 5.00
N ALA A 40 -4.75 7.23 6.21
CA ALA A 40 -3.85 8.11 6.95
C ALA A 40 -2.49 7.43 7.22
N ALA A 41 -2.50 6.17 7.66
CA ALA A 41 -1.28 5.39 7.85
C ALA A 41 -0.49 5.21 6.54
N LEU A 42 -1.17 4.89 5.44
CA LEU A 42 -0.53 4.78 4.12
C LEU A 42 0.09 6.11 3.68
N THR A 43 -0.58 7.23 3.91
CA THR A 43 -0.03 8.57 3.59
C THR A 43 1.25 8.84 4.39
N VAL A 44 1.28 8.50 5.69
CA VAL A 44 2.48 8.66 6.51
C VAL A 44 3.63 7.80 5.98
N GLU A 45 3.38 6.54 5.62
CA GLU A 45 4.40 5.66 5.02
C GLU A 45 4.91 6.20 3.67
N GLN A 46 4.03 6.78 2.84
CA GLN A 46 4.43 7.42 1.59
C GLN A 46 5.34 8.64 1.82
N LEU A 47 5.05 9.46 2.82
CA LEU A 47 5.89 10.60 3.20
C LEU A 47 7.26 10.13 3.71
N HIS A 48 7.31 9.10 4.54
CA HIS A 48 8.58 8.49 4.98
C HIS A 48 9.38 7.93 3.81
N ALA A 49 8.74 7.21 2.89
CA ALA A 49 9.39 6.68 1.69
C ALA A 49 9.96 7.81 0.81
N ALA A 50 9.23 8.92 0.64
CA ALA A 50 9.72 10.09 -0.10
C ALA A 50 10.94 10.73 0.59
N GLY A 51 10.92 10.86 1.91
CA GLY A 51 12.06 11.35 2.69
C GLY A 51 13.31 10.47 2.56
N LEU A 52 13.15 9.14 2.68
CA LEU A 52 14.24 8.19 2.48
C LEU A 52 14.78 8.22 1.05
N LYS A 53 13.91 8.34 0.04
CA LYS A 53 14.32 8.50 -1.37
C LYS A 53 15.20 9.74 -1.54
N ALA A 54 14.80 10.88 -0.97
CA ALA A 54 15.57 12.12 -1.02
C ALA A 54 16.95 11.97 -0.35
N GLN A 55 17.01 11.35 0.85
CA GLN A 55 18.26 11.09 1.55
C GLN A 55 19.21 10.19 0.74
N VAL A 56 18.70 9.09 0.17
CA VAL A 56 19.50 8.17 -0.66
C VAL A 56 20.02 8.87 -1.92
N LEU A 57 19.20 9.72 -2.56
CA LEU A 57 19.64 10.50 -3.71
C LEU A 57 20.77 11.48 -3.35
N ALA A 58 20.65 12.17 -2.21
CA ALA A 58 21.70 13.07 -1.72
C ALA A 58 23.01 12.31 -1.44
N LEU A 59 22.93 11.17 -0.76
CA LEU A 59 24.10 10.31 -0.49
C LEU A 59 24.71 9.76 -1.77
N LYS A 60 23.90 9.37 -2.76
CA LYS A 60 24.36 8.90 -4.07
C LYS A 60 25.07 10.02 -4.84
N ALA A 61 24.54 11.23 -4.81
CA ALA A 61 25.16 12.39 -5.44
C ALA A 61 26.50 12.74 -4.78
N GLU A 62 26.57 12.72 -3.45
CA GLU A 62 27.80 12.96 -2.71
C GLU A 62 28.85 11.87 -2.96
N LEU A 63 28.44 10.60 -3.00
CA LEU A 63 29.32 9.49 -3.38
C LEU A 63 29.88 9.67 -4.79
N ALA A 64 29.02 10.07 -5.74
CA ALA A 64 29.45 10.31 -7.12
C ALA A 64 30.43 11.48 -7.24
N ARG A 65 30.30 12.50 -6.37
CA ARG A 65 31.21 13.64 -6.29
C ARG A 65 32.58 13.24 -5.75
N LEU A 66 32.61 12.38 -4.72
CA LEU A 66 33.85 11.96 -4.05
C LEU A 66 34.59 10.84 -4.81
N ASP A 67 33.84 9.89 -5.37
CA ASP A 67 34.37 8.74 -6.12
C ASP A 67 33.46 8.43 -7.32
N PRO A 68 33.65 9.09 -8.47
CA PRO A 68 32.84 8.85 -9.67
C PRO A 68 32.96 7.42 -10.22
N ALA A 69 34.08 6.74 -9.95
CA ALA A 69 34.34 5.38 -10.40
C ALA A 69 33.83 4.31 -9.42
N ASN A 70 33.09 4.72 -8.38
CA ASN A 70 32.66 3.82 -7.33
C ASN A 70 31.88 2.62 -7.90
N ARG A 71 32.22 1.42 -7.39
CA ARG A 71 31.60 0.16 -7.81
C ARG A 71 30.07 0.19 -7.73
N LEU A 72 29.50 0.87 -6.73
CA LEU A 72 28.05 0.94 -6.52
C LEU A 72 27.34 1.75 -7.62
N LEU A 73 28.02 2.72 -8.21
CA LEU A 73 27.48 3.57 -9.27
C LEU A 73 27.65 2.96 -10.67
N ARG A 74 28.45 1.89 -10.79
CA ARG A 74 28.69 1.22 -12.07
C ARG A 74 27.38 0.74 -12.69
N LYS A 75 27.17 1.10 -13.96
CA LYS A 75 26.05 0.62 -14.77
C LYS A 75 26.21 -0.86 -15.07
N THR A 76 25.10 -1.57 -15.08
CA THR A 76 25.04 -3.03 -15.33
C THR A 76 24.82 -3.36 -16.81
N GLY A 77 24.55 -2.36 -17.64
CA GLY A 77 24.17 -2.51 -19.05
C GLY A 77 22.67 -2.69 -19.28
N ARG A 78 21.88 -2.95 -18.24
CA ARG A 78 20.42 -3.00 -18.30
C ARG A 78 19.80 -1.63 -18.00
N HIS A 79 18.59 -1.44 -18.48
CA HIS A 79 17.77 -0.26 -18.20
C HIS A 79 16.46 -0.69 -17.55
N PHE A 80 15.90 0.20 -16.75
CA PHE A 80 14.55 0.02 -16.21
C PHE A 80 13.50 0.44 -17.25
N ASN A 81 12.23 0.16 -16.93
CA ASN A 81 11.10 0.50 -17.80
C ASN A 81 10.92 2.02 -17.99
N ASP A 82 11.43 2.83 -17.07
CA ASP A 82 11.46 4.30 -17.14
C ASP A 82 12.64 4.84 -17.97
N GLY A 83 13.50 3.96 -18.50
CA GLY A 83 14.69 4.31 -19.26
C GLY A 83 15.93 4.63 -18.41
N GLU A 84 15.83 4.64 -17.08
CA GLU A 84 17.00 4.82 -16.22
C GLU A 84 17.96 3.62 -16.31
N ALA A 85 19.26 3.89 -16.33
CA ALA A 85 20.27 2.84 -16.32
C ALA A 85 20.31 2.12 -14.95
N GLU A 86 20.28 0.79 -14.97
CA GLU A 86 20.42 -0.01 -13.77
C GLU A 86 21.88 0.00 -13.27
N THR A 87 22.04 0.30 -11.98
CA THR A 87 23.35 0.31 -11.30
C THR A 87 23.52 -0.87 -10.36
N VAL A 88 24.75 -1.15 -9.94
CA VAL A 88 25.02 -2.16 -8.89
C VAL A 88 24.26 -1.83 -7.61
N LEU A 89 24.15 -0.55 -7.24
CA LEU A 89 23.34 -0.13 -6.08
C LEU A 89 21.86 -0.50 -6.23
N SER A 90 21.31 -0.36 -7.43
CA SER A 90 19.93 -0.76 -7.71
C SER A 90 19.71 -2.27 -7.57
N GLN A 91 20.70 -3.09 -7.94
CA GLN A 91 20.65 -4.54 -7.73
C GLN A 91 20.59 -4.92 -6.25
N VAL A 92 21.34 -4.19 -5.40
CA VAL A 92 21.28 -4.40 -3.94
C VAL A 92 19.86 -4.15 -3.42
N TYR A 93 19.23 -3.04 -3.85
CA TYR A 93 17.83 -2.75 -3.51
C TYR A 93 16.89 -3.86 -3.99
N TYR A 94 17.01 -4.30 -5.24
CA TYR A 94 16.15 -5.32 -5.83
C TYR A 94 16.24 -6.67 -5.14
N LYS A 95 17.46 -7.11 -4.79
CA LYS A 95 17.65 -8.32 -4.01
C LYS A 95 16.99 -8.20 -2.63
N GLY A 96 17.22 -7.09 -1.93
CA GLY A 96 16.60 -6.83 -0.63
C GLY A 96 15.08 -6.80 -0.68
N PHE A 97 14.50 -6.16 -1.71
CA PHE A 97 13.05 -6.11 -1.93
C PHE A 97 12.47 -7.50 -2.17
N ASP A 98 13.05 -8.30 -3.07
CA ASP A 98 12.57 -9.64 -3.38
C ASP A 98 12.64 -10.56 -2.16
N GLU A 99 13.74 -10.51 -1.41
CA GLU A 99 13.91 -11.29 -0.18
C GLU A 99 12.88 -10.88 0.88
N ALA A 100 12.65 -9.58 1.07
CA ALA A 100 11.65 -9.09 2.03
C ALA A 100 10.23 -9.49 1.61
N GLY A 101 9.91 -9.38 0.31
CA GLY A 101 8.63 -9.80 -0.25
C GLY A 101 8.38 -11.30 -0.10
N ALA A 102 9.39 -12.13 -0.38
CA ALA A 102 9.32 -13.57 -0.20
C ALA A 102 9.07 -13.96 1.28
N ARG A 103 9.77 -13.33 2.23
CA ARG A 103 9.55 -13.57 3.68
C ARG A 103 8.14 -13.24 4.12
N LYS A 104 7.54 -12.18 3.54
CA LYS A 104 6.16 -11.76 3.81
C LYS A 104 5.11 -12.52 2.98
N ARG A 105 5.52 -13.53 2.21
CA ARG A 105 4.66 -14.32 1.31
C ARG A 105 3.88 -13.44 0.32
N VAL A 106 4.46 -12.32 -0.07
CA VAL A 106 3.87 -11.45 -1.09
C VAL A 106 3.94 -12.20 -2.43
N PRO A 107 2.81 -12.43 -3.12
CA PRO A 107 2.83 -13.09 -4.42
C PRO A 107 3.59 -12.24 -5.43
N ASN A 108 4.55 -12.86 -6.13
CA ASN A 108 5.31 -12.24 -7.21
C ASN A 108 5.90 -10.84 -6.86
N PRO A 109 6.78 -10.75 -5.84
CA PRO A 109 7.31 -9.46 -5.38
C PRO A 109 8.10 -8.75 -6.48
N SER A 110 8.70 -9.50 -7.40
CA SER A 110 9.46 -8.96 -8.52
C SER A 110 8.61 -8.08 -9.44
N ALA A 111 7.34 -8.44 -9.69
CA ALA A 111 6.40 -7.67 -10.49
C ALA A 111 5.90 -6.39 -9.77
N LEU A 112 5.92 -6.37 -8.44
CA LEU A 112 5.47 -5.22 -7.65
C LEU A 112 6.53 -4.11 -7.57
N ARG A 113 7.82 -4.43 -7.76
CA ARG A 113 8.92 -3.45 -7.77
C ARG A 113 8.74 -2.35 -8.81
N ALA A 114 8.17 -2.67 -9.97
CA ALA A 114 7.94 -1.71 -11.05
C ALA A 114 6.91 -0.62 -10.67
N ARG A 115 6.08 -0.87 -9.65
CA ARG A 115 5.10 0.09 -9.11
C ARG A 115 5.64 0.94 -7.97
N ALA A 116 6.83 0.62 -7.45
CA ALA A 116 7.41 1.23 -6.25
C ALA A 116 8.47 2.31 -6.56
N LYS A 117 8.74 2.60 -7.84
CA LYS A 117 9.71 3.60 -8.29
C LYS A 117 9.04 4.90 -8.69
#